data_AF-A0A396G9S9-F1
#
_entry.id   AF-A0A396G9S9-F1
#
_cell.length_a   1.000
_cell.length_b   1.000
_cell.length_c   1.000
_cell.angle_alpha   90.00
_cell.angle_beta   90.00
_cell.angle_gamma   90.00
#
_symmetry.space_group_name_H-M   'P 1'
#
loop_
_entity.id
_entity.type
_entity.pdbx_description
1 polymer ?
#
loop_
_entity_poly.entity_id
_entity_poly.type
_entity_poly.pdbx_seq_one_letter_code
_entity_poly.pdbx_strand_id
1 'polypeptide(L)'
;MPGCRPIHGCDFPSTVQNRSSIVYKSFIYVCKMLHFADGIILNAFTNLEADTIKAVQKKEAKLPSIYLIGPIIQTDSSIKVRESEFFMGWLDNQPCNSVLYVSFGSGGTLNQEQIFELALGLELSGVKFLWVVRAPNKSPNGAYLKEMMKNKDVDPRGRNHASPYFKSNQCG
;
A
#
# COMPACT_ATOMS: atom_id res chain seq x y z
N MET A 1 16.64 2.05 -14.64
CA MET A 1 17.71 1.10 -14.23
C MET A 1 18.05 0.22 -15.43
N PRO A 2 19.32 -0.15 -15.67
CA PRO A 2 19.65 -1.03 -16.78
C PRO A 2 18.89 -2.36 -16.68
N GLY A 3 18.17 -2.75 -17.73
CA GLY A 3 17.32 -3.95 -17.76
C GLY A 3 15.87 -3.75 -17.28
N CYS A 4 15.53 -2.59 -16.72
CA CYS A 4 14.15 -2.25 -16.33
C CYS A 4 13.58 -1.15 -17.24
N ARG A 5 12.26 -0.99 -17.23
CA ARG A 5 11.59 0.16 -17.86
C ARG A 5 12.13 1.48 -17.27
N PRO A 6 12.28 2.54 -18.08
CA PRO A 6 12.60 3.87 -17.57
C PRO A 6 11.54 4.32 -16.55
N ILE A 7 12.00 4.95 -15.46
CA ILE A 7 11.14 5.56 -14.45
C ILE A 7 11.47 7.04 -14.45
N HIS A 8 10.46 7.88 -14.67
CA HIS A 8 10.63 9.33 -14.66
C HIS A 8 10.50 9.89 -13.25
N GLY A 9 11.12 11.05 -13.01
CA GLY A 9 11.01 11.74 -11.72
C GLY A 9 9.57 12.03 -11.31
N CYS A 10 8.69 12.29 -12.27
CA CYS A 10 7.26 12.52 -12.05
C CYS A 10 6.48 11.28 -11.61
N ASP A 11 7.00 10.08 -11.86
CA ASP A 11 6.34 8.81 -11.52
C ASP A 11 6.53 8.47 -10.03
N PHE A 12 7.47 9.14 -9.35
CA PHE A 12 7.66 8.98 -7.92
C PHE A 12 6.60 9.74 -7.11
N PRO A 13 6.29 9.31 -5.87
CA PRO A 13 5.44 10.09 -4.98
C PRO A 13 5.94 11.54 -4.85
N SER A 14 5.03 12.51 -4.89
CA SER A 14 5.37 13.95 -4.88
C SER A 14 6.27 14.35 -3.69
N THR A 15 6.15 13.65 -2.56
CA THR A 15 6.98 13.88 -1.37
C THR A 15 8.45 13.53 -1.51
N VAL A 16 8.81 12.67 -2.46
CA VAL A 16 10.20 12.31 -2.79
C VAL A 16 10.70 12.99 -4.07
N GLN A 17 9.88 13.82 -4.73
CA GLN A 17 10.35 14.59 -5.89
C GLN A 17 11.22 15.79 -5.48
N ASN A 18 11.01 16.33 -4.25
CA ASN A 18 11.82 17.40 -3.70
C ASN A 18 13.05 16.85 -2.96
N ARG A 19 14.24 16.99 -3.55
CA ARG A 19 15.51 16.50 -2.99
C ARG A 19 15.94 17.16 -1.68
N SER A 20 15.44 18.36 -1.39
CA SER A 20 15.72 19.08 -0.15
C SER A 20 14.83 18.63 1.02
N SER A 21 13.73 17.92 0.73
CA SER A 21 12.78 17.43 1.72
C SER A 21 13.41 16.42 2.67
N ILE A 22 13.00 16.47 3.94
CA ILE A 22 13.36 15.44 4.92
C ILE A 22 12.87 14.06 4.49
N VAL A 23 11.70 13.97 3.86
CA VAL A 23 11.12 12.70 3.37
C VAL A 23 12.02 12.07 2.30
N TYR A 24 12.54 12.88 1.37
CA TYR A 24 13.50 12.41 0.38
C TYR A 24 14.79 11.92 1.02
N LYS A 25 15.35 12.67 1.98
CA LYS A 25 16.58 12.27 2.69
C LYS A 25 16.38 10.96 3.44
N SER A 26 15.25 10.79 4.12
CA SER A 26 14.87 9.54 4.79
C SER A 26 14.69 8.38 3.80
N PHE A 27 14.05 8.62 2.66
CA PHE A 27 13.89 7.62 1.60
C PHE A 27 15.24 7.12 1.08
N ILE A 28 16.18 8.02 0.77
CA ILE A 28 17.53 7.67 0.34
C ILE A 28 18.30 6.94 1.45
N TYR A 29 18.15 7.35 2.71
CA TYR A 29 18.74 6.65 3.85
C TYR A 29 18.26 5.20 3.93
N VAL A 30 16.95 4.96 3.89
CA VAL A 30 16.38 3.60 3.90
C VAL A 30 16.89 2.78 2.70
N CYS A 31 16.95 3.36 1.49
CA CYS A 31 17.47 2.67 0.31
C CYS A 31 18.94 2.26 0.49
N LYS A 32 19.77 3.09 1.13
CA LYS A 32 21.17 2.73 1.43
C LYS A 32 21.25 1.60 2.45
N MET A 33 20.38 1.60 3.45
CA MET A 33 20.34 0.59 4.49
C MET A 33 20.03 -0.81 3.96
N LEU A 34 19.30 -0.93 2.85
CA LEU A 34 18.99 -2.22 2.22
C LEU A 34 20.25 -3.03 1.87
N HIS A 35 21.39 -2.40 1.58
CA HIS A 35 22.64 -3.12 1.28
C HIS A 35 23.23 -3.89 2.47
N PHE A 36 22.80 -3.57 3.70
CA PHE A 36 23.28 -4.23 4.91
C PHE A 36 22.38 -5.37 5.36
N ALA A 37 21.28 -5.65 4.65
CA ALA A 37 20.42 -6.79 4.96
C ALA A 37 21.05 -8.10 4.47
N ASP A 38 20.81 -9.21 5.18
CA ASP A 38 21.20 -10.55 4.73
C ASP A 38 20.36 -11.02 3.53
N GLY A 39 19.15 -10.48 3.41
CA GLY A 39 18.23 -10.76 2.32
C GLY A 39 17.05 -9.80 2.30
N ILE A 40 16.42 -9.68 1.13
CA ILE A 40 15.24 -8.85 0.92
C ILE A 40 14.08 -9.76 0.54
N ILE A 41 13.02 -9.73 1.34
CA ILE A 41 11.77 -10.44 1.05
C ILE A 41 10.84 -9.50 0.30
N LEU A 42 10.36 -9.91 -0.87
CA LEU A 42 9.42 -9.16 -1.69
C LEU A 42 8.12 -9.94 -1.86
N ASN A 43 7.00 -9.27 -1.58
CA ASN A 43 5.67 -9.75 -1.95
C ASN A 43 5.42 -9.52 -3.45
N ALA A 44 6.14 -10.26 -4.28
CA ALA A 44 6.04 -10.26 -5.72
C ALA A 44 6.23 -11.70 -6.24
N PHE A 45 5.85 -11.94 -7.50
CA PHE A 45 6.01 -13.24 -8.15
C PHE A 45 6.46 -13.05 -9.61
N THR A 46 7.14 -14.06 -10.14
CA THR A 46 7.86 -13.98 -11.43
C THR A 46 6.96 -13.67 -12.62
N ASN A 47 5.74 -14.21 -12.65
CA ASN A 47 4.82 -14.00 -13.77
C ASN A 47 4.33 -12.55 -13.91
N LEU A 48 4.39 -11.73 -12.84
CA LEU A 48 3.93 -10.35 -12.88
C LEU A 48 4.96 -9.42 -13.55
N GLU A 49 6.25 -9.57 -13.21
CA GLU A 49 7.32 -8.64 -13.63
C GLU A 49 8.63 -9.37 -13.97
N ALA A 50 8.56 -10.40 -14.81
CA ALA A 50 9.69 -11.28 -15.12
C ALA A 50 10.97 -10.54 -15.54
N ASP A 51 10.87 -9.52 -16.39
CA ASP A 51 12.04 -8.78 -16.89
C ASP A 51 12.70 -7.94 -15.80
N THR A 52 11.89 -7.26 -14.97
CA THR A 52 12.36 -6.48 -13.83
C THR A 52 13.07 -7.38 -12.83
N ILE A 53 12.47 -8.53 -12.50
CA ILE A 53 13.05 -9.51 -11.56
C ILE A 53 14.38 -10.03 -12.08
N LYS A 54 14.44 -10.42 -13.36
CA LYS A 54 15.69 -10.87 -14.00
C LYS A 54 16.75 -9.78 -13.99
N ALA A 55 16.38 -8.54 -14.28
CA ALA A 55 17.30 -7.41 -14.31
C ALA A 55 17.90 -7.13 -12.92
N VAL A 56 17.10 -7.23 -11.87
CA VAL A 56 17.54 -7.03 -10.49
C VAL A 56 18.41 -8.20 -10.00
N GLN A 57 18.03 -9.45 -10.30
CA GLN A 57 18.81 -10.64 -9.91
C GLN A 57 20.13 -10.78 -10.67
N LYS A 58 20.19 -10.33 -11.93
CA LYS A 58 21.39 -10.37 -12.77
C LYS A 58 22.46 -9.36 -12.34
N LYS A 59 22.11 -8.41 -11.47
CA LYS A 59 22.98 -7.27 -11.13
C LYS A 59 23.49 -7.29 -9.69
N GLU A 60 24.81 -7.11 -9.64
CA GLU A 60 25.66 -6.74 -8.50
C GLU A 60 25.93 -7.79 -7.43
N ALA A 61 27.22 -8.11 -7.26
CA ALA A 61 27.77 -8.86 -6.13
C ALA A 61 27.59 -8.16 -4.76
N LYS A 62 26.88 -7.02 -4.71
CA LYS A 62 26.67 -6.17 -3.53
C LYS A 62 25.21 -6.05 -3.10
N LEU A 63 24.26 -6.59 -3.87
CA LEU A 63 22.87 -6.63 -3.46
C LEU A 63 22.63 -7.89 -2.61
N PRO A 64 21.85 -7.79 -1.51
CA PRO A 64 21.42 -8.96 -0.77
C PRO A 64 20.61 -9.92 -1.65
N SER A 65 20.52 -11.18 -1.21
CA SER A 65 19.66 -12.17 -1.87
C SER A 65 18.20 -11.72 -1.83
N ILE A 66 17.50 -11.81 -2.96
CA ILE A 66 16.09 -11.40 -3.09
C ILE A 66 15.20 -12.63 -3.12
N TYR A 67 14.25 -12.70 -2.20
CA TYR A 67 13.29 -13.78 -2.05
C TYR A 67 11.90 -13.30 -2.44
N LEU A 68 11.38 -13.83 -3.55
CA LEU A 68 10.02 -13.57 -4.01
C LEU A 68 9.08 -14.59 -3.36
N ILE A 69 8.17 -14.11 -2.52
CA ILE A 69 7.23 -14.99 -1.78
C ILE A 69 5.76 -14.63 -2.02
N GLY A 70 5.50 -13.82 -3.06
CA GLY A 70 4.15 -13.38 -3.39
C GLY A 70 3.35 -14.39 -4.21
N PRO A 71 2.03 -14.19 -4.34
CA PRO A 71 1.26 -13.16 -3.64
C PRO A 71 0.94 -13.57 -2.19
N ILE A 72 1.42 -12.79 -1.23
CA ILE A 72 0.93 -12.83 0.16
C ILE A 72 -0.32 -11.96 0.21
N ILE A 73 -1.47 -12.63 0.22
CA ILE A 73 -2.79 -12.02 0.34
C ILE A 73 -3.56 -12.72 1.46
N GLN A 74 -4.57 -12.04 1.99
CA GLN A 74 -5.50 -12.67 2.91
C GLN A 74 -6.39 -13.64 2.12
N THR A 75 -6.22 -14.94 2.35
CA THR A 75 -7.01 -16.01 1.72
C THR A 75 -8.18 -16.47 2.59
N ASP A 76 -8.08 -16.28 3.91
CA ASP A 76 -9.11 -16.72 4.85
C ASP A 76 -10.17 -15.63 5.05
N SER A 77 -11.43 -15.99 4.77
CA SER A 77 -12.62 -15.17 5.01
C SER A 77 -13.08 -15.16 6.47
N SER A 78 -12.28 -15.70 7.40
CA SER A 78 -12.64 -15.93 8.81
C SER A 78 -12.75 -14.65 9.64
N ILE A 79 -12.36 -13.49 9.09
CA ILE A 79 -12.67 -12.20 9.71
C ILE A 79 -14.16 -11.93 9.55
N LYS A 80 -14.94 -12.37 10.54
CA LYS A 80 -16.35 -12.00 10.69
C LYS A 80 -16.44 -10.51 11.02
N VAL A 81 -16.55 -9.67 9.99
CA VAL A 81 -16.94 -8.28 10.19
C VAL A 81 -18.43 -8.29 10.52
N ARG A 82 -18.82 -7.77 11.69
CA ARG A 82 -20.21 -7.82 12.18
C ARG A 82 -21.24 -7.16 11.25
N GLU A 83 -20.79 -6.28 10.35
CA GLU A 83 -21.61 -5.61 9.33
C GLU A 83 -21.52 -6.28 7.94
N SER A 84 -20.76 -7.37 7.80
CA SER A 84 -20.57 -8.06 6.51
C SER A 84 -21.83 -8.70 5.96
N GLU A 85 -22.71 -9.20 6.84
CA GLU A 85 -23.86 -10.01 6.43
C GLU A 85 -24.82 -9.23 5.52
N PHE A 86 -24.99 -7.93 5.75
CA PHE A 86 -25.93 -7.11 4.97
C PHE A 86 -25.49 -6.91 3.52
N PHE A 87 -24.25 -6.45 3.29
CA PHE A 87 -23.77 -6.21 1.93
C PHE A 87 -23.34 -7.49 1.22
N MET A 88 -22.90 -8.52 1.96
CA MET A 88 -22.63 -9.84 1.38
C MET A 88 -23.91 -10.46 0.84
N GLY A 89 -25.01 -10.41 1.60
CA GLY A 89 -26.31 -10.88 1.12
C GLY A 89 -26.80 -10.11 -0.12
N TRP A 90 -26.53 -8.81 -0.23
CA TRP A 90 -26.82 -8.06 -1.45
C TRP A 90 -25.95 -8.53 -2.63
N LEU A 91 -24.65 -8.77 -2.40
CA LEU A 91 -23.70 -9.20 -3.43
C LEU A 91 -24.01 -10.61 -3.95
N ASP A 92 -24.42 -11.52 -3.06
CA ASP A 92 -24.80 -12.90 -3.39
C ASP A 92 -26.00 -12.98 -4.36
N ASN A 93 -26.82 -11.93 -4.40
CA ASN A 93 -27.97 -11.83 -5.30
C ASN A 93 -27.66 -11.18 -6.66
N GLN A 94 -26.39 -10.89 -6.95
CA GLN A 94 -25.98 -10.29 -8.23
C GLN A 94 -25.47 -11.34 -9.22
N PRO A 95 -25.65 -11.14 -10.54
CA PRO A 95 -25.00 -11.99 -11.53
C PRO A 95 -23.47 -12.02 -11.35
N CYS A 96 -22.85 -13.14 -11.71
CA CYS A 96 -21.40 -13.28 -11.62
C CYS A 96 -20.70 -12.19 -12.43
N ASN A 97 -19.65 -11.59 -11.86
CA ASN A 97 -18.83 -10.56 -12.50
C ASN A 97 -19.60 -9.29 -12.92
N SER A 98 -20.73 -8.97 -12.27
CA SER A 98 -21.56 -7.80 -12.64
C SER A 98 -21.47 -6.60 -11.71
N VAL A 99 -20.66 -6.66 -10.65
CA VAL A 99 -20.54 -5.59 -9.65
C VAL A 99 -19.14 -5.00 -9.69
N LEU A 100 -19.05 -3.69 -9.85
CA LEU A 100 -17.79 -2.95 -9.76
C LEU A 100 -17.45 -2.63 -8.30
N TYR A 101 -16.32 -3.14 -7.81
CA TYR A 101 -15.77 -2.70 -6.53
C TYR A 101 -14.88 -1.47 -6.72
N VAL A 102 -15.19 -0.39 -6.00
CA VAL A 102 -14.44 0.87 -6.05
C VAL A 102 -13.85 1.17 -4.68
N SER A 103 -12.53 1.23 -4.60
CA SER A 103 -11.80 1.58 -3.38
C SER A 103 -10.45 2.21 -3.71
N PHE A 104 -10.10 3.27 -2.98
CA PHE A 104 -8.80 3.94 -3.09
C PHE A 104 -7.85 3.51 -1.97
N GLY A 105 -8.08 2.32 -1.41
CA GLY A 105 -7.28 1.77 -0.31
C GLY A 105 -7.51 2.49 1.02
N SER A 106 -6.73 2.09 2.02
CA SER A 106 -6.88 2.61 3.40
C SER A 106 -6.37 4.03 3.59
N GLY A 107 -5.47 4.51 2.72
CA GLY A 107 -4.85 5.84 2.80
C GLY A 107 -5.26 6.81 1.68
N GLY A 108 -5.99 6.34 0.68
CA GLY A 108 -6.44 7.17 -0.44
C GLY A 108 -7.67 8.00 -0.08
N THR A 109 -7.65 9.27 -0.47
CA THR A 109 -8.77 10.20 -0.32
C THR A 109 -8.90 11.02 -1.59
N LEU A 110 -10.15 11.24 -2.01
CA LEU A 110 -10.50 12.14 -3.10
C LEU A 110 -10.91 13.51 -2.53
N ASN A 111 -10.76 14.57 -3.32
CA ASN A 111 -11.38 15.85 -2.98
C ASN A 111 -12.88 15.83 -3.32
N GLN A 112 -13.63 16.87 -2.92
CA GLN A 112 -15.08 16.91 -3.11
C GLN A 112 -15.51 16.85 -4.59
N GLU A 113 -14.79 17.56 -5.46
CA GLU A 113 -15.06 17.59 -6.90
C GLU A 113 -14.85 16.20 -7.52
N GLN A 114 -13.76 15.52 -7.17
CA GLN A 114 -13.46 14.16 -7.65
C GLN A 114 -14.48 13.13 -7.17
N ILE A 115 -14.99 13.27 -5.93
CA ILE A 115 -16.08 12.41 -5.41
C ILE A 115 -17.34 12.65 -6.23
N PHE A 116 -17.68 13.90 -6.53
CA PHE A 116 -18.86 14.25 -7.32
C PHE A 116 -18.79 13.69 -8.74
N GLU A 117 -17.67 13.91 -9.44
CA GLU A 117 -17.46 13.40 -10.80
C GLU A 117 -17.48 11.87 -10.84
N LEU A 118 -16.88 11.20 -9.85
CA LEU A 118 -16.91 9.75 -9.77
C LEU A 118 -18.32 9.22 -9.49
N ALA A 119 -19.08 9.87 -8.60
CA ALA A 119 -20.48 9.52 -8.33
C ALA A 119 -21.35 9.65 -9.59
N LEU A 120 -21.21 10.77 -10.30
CA LEU A 120 -21.93 11.02 -11.54
C LEU A 120 -21.56 10.00 -12.62
N GLY A 121 -20.27 9.68 -12.78
CA GLY A 121 -19.80 8.66 -13.72
C GLY A 121 -20.35 7.26 -13.40
N LEU A 122 -20.40 6.90 -12.12
CA LEU A 122 -21.00 5.63 -11.68
C LEU A 122 -22.51 5.58 -11.96
N GLU A 123 -23.24 6.65 -11.66
CA GLU A 123 -24.68 6.76 -11.95
C GLU A 123 -24.97 6.62 -13.45
N LEU A 124 -24.28 7.39 -14.29
CA LEU A 124 -24.47 7.39 -15.73
C LEU A 124 -24.06 6.06 -16.40
N SER A 125 -23.12 5.32 -15.79
CA SER A 125 -22.69 4.03 -16.33
C SER A 125 -23.76 2.92 -16.24
N GLY A 126 -24.73 3.07 -15.34
CA GLY A 126 -25.75 2.06 -15.07
C GLY A 126 -25.22 0.75 -14.48
N VAL A 127 -23.93 0.66 -14.14
CA VAL A 127 -23.34 -0.54 -13.53
C VAL A 127 -23.73 -0.62 -12.06
N LYS A 128 -23.93 -1.84 -11.55
CA LYS A 128 -24.02 -2.05 -10.11
C LYS A 128 -22.62 -1.90 -9.52
N PHE A 129 -22.50 -1.19 -8.40
CA PHE A 129 -21.20 -0.94 -7.77
C PHE A 129 -21.27 -1.05 -6.25
N LEU A 130 -20.13 -1.39 -5.64
CA LEU A 130 -19.86 -1.29 -4.22
C LEU A 130 -18.68 -0.33 -4.03
N TRP A 131 -18.95 0.86 -3.50
CA TRP A 131 -17.95 1.92 -3.36
C TRP A 131 -17.66 2.25 -1.90
N VAL A 132 -16.40 2.11 -1.49
CA VAL A 132 -15.92 2.54 -0.17
C VAL A 132 -15.60 4.04 -0.23
N VAL A 133 -16.53 4.86 0.25
CA VAL A 133 -16.40 6.32 0.30
C VAL A 133 -15.73 6.76 1.60
N ARG A 134 -14.84 7.76 1.52
CA ARG A 134 -14.22 8.41 2.68
C ARG A 134 -14.46 9.92 2.64
N ALA A 135 -14.42 10.57 3.79
CA ALA A 135 -14.57 12.01 3.89
C ALA A 135 -13.52 12.72 2.99
N PRO A 136 -13.93 13.79 2.27
CA PRO A 136 -13.06 14.48 1.34
C PRO A 136 -11.86 15.12 2.05
N ASN A 137 -10.71 15.13 1.41
CA ASN A 137 -9.53 15.85 1.86
C ASN A 137 -9.21 16.99 0.89
N LYS A 138 -8.70 18.12 1.40
CA LYS A 138 -8.29 19.27 0.57
C LYS A 138 -7.17 18.91 -0.43
N SER A 139 -6.46 17.81 -0.21
CA SER A 139 -5.43 17.29 -1.11
C SER A 139 -5.69 15.79 -1.36
N PRO A 140 -5.79 15.36 -2.63
CA PRO A 140 -5.76 13.95 -2.99
C PRO A 140 -4.48 13.31 -2.46
N ASN A 141 -4.55 12.09 -1.92
CA ASN A 141 -3.42 11.34 -1.34
C ASN A 141 -2.74 11.96 -0.10
N GLY A 142 -3.34 13.00 0.50
CA GLY A 142 -2.73 13.71 1.64
C GLY A 142 -2.84 13.00 3.00
N ALA A 143 -3.66 11.95 3.13
CA ALA A 143 -3.96 11.35 4.43
C ALA A 143 -2.81 10.47 4.97
N TYR A 144 -2.28 9.55 4.16
CA TYR A 144 -1.27 8.59 4.61
C TYR A 144 0.04 9.26 5.07
N LEU A 145 0.53 10.23 4.30
CA LEU A 145 1.80 10.90 4.61
C LEU A 145 1.65 11.91 5.76
N LYS A 146 0.46 12.52 5.94
CA LYS A 146 0.20 13.40 7.08
C LYS A 146 0.14 12.63 8.41
N GLU A 147 -0.38 11.41 8.43
CA GLU A 147 -0.36 10.58 9.65
C GLU A 147 1.07 10.14 10.01
N MET A 148 1.85 9.68 9.03
CA MET A 148 3.27 9.34 9.26
C MET A 148 4.08 10.54 9.78
N MET A 149 3.75 11.76 9.35
CA MET A 149 4.40 12.98 9.82
C MET A 149 3.85 13.54 11.14
N LYS A 150 2.69 13.05 11.62
CA LYS A 150 2.12 13.40 12.93
C LYS A 150 2.73 12.57 14.06
N ASN A 151 3.22 11.37 13.79
CA ASN A 151 4.01 10.59 14.74
C ASN A 151 5.42 11.19 14.88
N LYS A 152 5.52 12.25 15.69
CA LYS A 152 6.80 12.90 16.05
C LYS A 152 7.58 12.19 17.16
N ASP A 153 7.17 10.99 17.57
CA ASP A 153 7.85 10.22 18.62
C ASP A 153 8.56 8.96 18.07
N VAL A 154 9.18 9.05 16.90
CA VAL A 154 10.13 8.03 16.44
C VAL A 154 11.53 8.47 16.87
N ASP A 155 12.05 7.92 17.97
CA ASP A 155 13.46 8.06 18.35
C ASP A 155 14.33 7.54 17.19
N PRO A 156 15.18 8.38 16.58
CA PRO A 156 16.04 7.98 15.47
C PRO A 156 17.08 6.90 15.85
N ARG A 157 17.15 6.48 17.13
CA ARG A 157 18.08 5.45 17.64
C ARG A 157 17.44 4.10 17.95
N GLY A 158 16.16 3.87 17.65
CA GLY A 158 15.57 2.53 17.70
C GLY A 158 15.63 1.83 19.07
N ARG A 159 15.70 2.57 20.18
CA ARG A 159 15.57 1.96 21.51
C ARG A 159 14.09 1.80 21.83
N ASN A 160 13.59 0.58 21.62
CA ASN A 160 12.26 0.16 22.04
C ASN A 160 12.13 0.33 23.56
N HIS A 161 11.34 1.32 24.00
CA HIS A 161 10.63 1.18 25.26
C HIS A 161 9.40 0.33 24.98
N ALA A 162 9.36 -0.86 25.61
CA ALA A 162 8.27 -1.79 25.48
C ALA A 162 6.92 -1.12 25.81
N SER A 163 5.97 -1.24 24.87
CA SER A 163 4.56 -0.94 25.12
C SER A 163 4.01 -1.91 26.17
N PRO A 164 3.28 -1.46 27.21
CA PRO A 164 2.89 -2.28 28.36
C PRO A 164 1.74 -3.27 28.07
N TYR A 165 1.33 -3.46 26.82
CA TYR A 165 0.12 -4.22 26.47
C TYR A 165 0.33 -5.71 26.16
N PHE A 166 1.54 -6.25 26.32
CA PHE A 166 1.78 -7.70 26.27
C PHE A 166 2.12 -8.24 27.66
N LYS A 167 1.08 -8.55 28.46
CA LYS A 167 1.22 -9.54 29.53
C LYS A 167 0.74 -10.89 29.00
N SER A 168 1.68 -11.82 28.96
CA SER A 168 1.49 -13.25 28.73
C SER A 168 0.55 -13.86 29.77
N ASN A 169 -0.55 -14.47 29.33
CA ASN A 169 -1.21 -15.53 30.10
C ASN A 169 -0.56 -16.84 29.68
N GLN A 170 0.33 -17.37 30.52
CA GLN A 170 0.70 -18.78 30.48
C GLN A 170 -0.15 -19.53 31.50
N CYS A 171 -0.68 -20.66 31.06
CA CYS A 171 -1.40 -21.63 31.86
C CYS A 171 -0.51 -22.24 32.94
N GLY A 172 -1.11 -22.48 34.10
CA GLY A 172 -0.68 -23.37 35.17
C GLY A 172 -1.90 -23.72 35.98
#